data_AF-A0AAW0IDG7-F1
#
_entry.id   AF-A0AAW0IDG7-F1
#
_cell.length_a   1.000
_cell.length_b   1.000
_cell.length_c   1.000
_cell.angle_alpha   90.00
_cell.angle_beta   90.00
_cell.angle_gamma   90.00
#
_symmetry.space_group_name_H-M   'P 1'
#
loop_
_entity.id
_entity.type
_entity.pdbx_description
1 polymer ?
#
loop_
_entity_poly.entity_id
_entity_poly.type
_entity_poly.pdbx_seq_one_letter_code
_entity_poly.pdbx_strand_id
1 'polypeptide(L)'
;MQRRFKGQTLMSNITYGSNKKTKHLLPSGFCKFLVHNVKELEELLLCNGSYCADLEMEIFTVRQHSWSSTSPTPIPGYASKKINR
;
A
#
# COMPACT_ATOMS: atom_id res chain seq x y z
N MET A 1 18.58 11.76 -30.32
CA MET A 1 18.18 10.53 -31.04
C MET A 1 16.97 10.84 -31.91
N GLN A 2 17.09 10.82 -33.25
CA GLN A 2 15.99 11.20 -34.15
C GLN A 2 15.68 10.16 -35.24
N ARG A 3 16.64 9.28 -35.58
CA ARG A 3 16.44 8.17 -36.52
C ARG A 3 16.38 6.85 -35.76
N ARG A 4 15.40 6.01 -36.08
CA ARG A 4 15.22 4.69 -35.48
C ARG A 4 16.19 3.70 -36.13
N PHE A 5 17.35 3.51 -35.49
CA PHE A 5 18.33 2.51 -35.92
C PHE A 5 18.10 1.19 -35.18
N LYS A 6 18.36 0.07 -35.87
CA LYS A 6 18.28 -1.27 -35.28
C LYS A 6 19.28 -1.38 -34.12
N GLY A 7 18.82 -1.90 -32.97
CA GLY A 7 19.64 -2.07 -31.77
C GLY A 7 19.68 -0.87 -30.81
N GLN A 8 19.06 0.25 -31.14
CA GLN A 8 18.87 1.37 -30.19
C GLN A 8 17.58 1.19 -29.39
N THR A 9 17.57 1.68 -28.15
CA THR A 9 16.37 1.68 -27.29
C THR A 9 15.23 2.41 -28.00
N LEU A 10 14.07 1.74 -28.07
CA LEU A 10 12.89 2.29 -28.73
C LEU A 10 12.39 3.53 -27.98
N MET A 11 11.96 4.55 -28.72
CA MET A 11 11.25 5.67 -28.13
C MET A 11 9.83 5.26 -27.73
N SER A 12 9.29 5.90 -26.70
CA SER A 12 7.89 5.73 -26.32
C SER A 12 6.98 6.17 -27.48
N ASN A 13 5.91 5.40 -27.68
CA ASN A 13 4.87 5.64 -28.68
C ASN A 13 3.52 5.33 -28.04
N ILE A 14 2.46 6.00 -28.51
CA ILE A 14 1.09 5.89 -27.99
C ILE A 14 0.59 4.44 -28.03
N THR A 15 1.03 3.67 -29.04
CA THR A 15 0.64 2.27 -29.25
C THR A 15 1.15 1.30 -28.19
N TYR A 16 2.15 1.67 -27.38
CA TYR A 16 2.65 0.80 -26.30
C TYR A 16 1.81 0.89 -25.01
N GLY A 17 0.75 1.71 -24.98
CA GLY A 17 -0.11 1.84 -23.81
C GLY A 17 -0.93 0.57 -23.51
N SER A 18 -1.10 0.26 -22.22
CA SER A 18 -2.00 -0.80 -21.77
C SER A 18 -3.46 -0.51 -22.12
N ASN A 19 -4.28 -1.57 -22.20
CA ASN A 19 -5.73 -1.45 -22.41
C ASN A 19 -6.34 -0.50 -21.36
N LYS A 20 -7.30 0.34 -21.79
CA LYS A 20 -7.98 1.33 -20.92
C LYS A 20 -8.50 0.72 -19.61
N LYS A 21 -9.00 -0.52 -19.66
CA LYS A 21 -9.52 -1.23 -18.47
C LYS A 21 -8.44 -1.63 -17.47
N THR A 22 -7.21 -1.88 -17.92
CA THR A 22 -6.13 -2.43 -17.10
C THR A 22 -5.00 -1.44 -16.83
N LYS A 23 -5.08 -0.22 -17.37
CA LYS A 23 -4.04 0.80 -17.30
C LYS A 23 -3.60 1.14 -15.86
N HIS A 24 -4.51 1.09 -14.90
CA HIS A 24 -4.26 1.47 -13.50
C HIS A 24 -4.31 0.30 -12.52
N LEU A 25 -4.45 -0.92 -13.03
CA LEU A 25 -4.50 -2.13 -12.20
C LEU A 25 -3.09 -2.55 -11.79
N LEU A 26 -2.96 -2.87 -10.52
CA LEU A 26 -1.84 -3.62 -9.96
C LEU A 26 -1.89 -5.08 -10.47
N PRO A 27 -0.77 -5.80 -10.44
CA PRO A 27 -0.75 -7.24 -10.73
C PRO A 27 -1.63 -8.07 -9.79
N SER A 28 -2.01 -7.53 -8.62
CA SER A 28 -2.99 -8.12 -7.71
C SER A 28 -4.44 -7.99 -8.19
N GLY A 29 -4.71 -7.19 -9.23
CA GLY A 29 -6.05 -6.93 -9.76
C GLY A 29 -6.77 -5.73 -9.15
N PHE A 30 -6.13 -4.97 -8.25
CA PHE A 30 -6.69 -3.76 -7.64
C PHE A 30 -6.13 -2.48 -8.26
N CYS A 31 -6.91 -1.41 -8.27
CA CYS A 31 -6.41 -0.06 -8.56
C CYS A 31 -5.75 0.53 -7.30
N LYS A 32 -4.54 1.06 -7.44
CA LYS A 32 -3.85 1.74 -6.34
C LYS A 32 -4.50 3.11 -6.07
N PHE A 33 -4.87 3.38 -4.82
CA PHE A 33 -5.36 4.67 -4.36
C PHE A 33 -4.48 5.17 -3.21
N LEU A 34 -3.96 6.40 -3.33
CA LEU A 34 -3.13 7.01 -2.31
C LEU A 34 -4.03 7.73 -1.30
N VAL A 35 -3.92 7.40 -0.02
CA VAL A 35 -4.77 7.94 1.05
C VAL A 35 -3.97 8.89 1.94
N HIS A 36 -4.43 10.13 2.04
CA HIS A 36 -3.84 11.17 2.88
C HIS A 36 -4.68 11.51 4.11
N ASN A 37 -5.99 11.21 4.09
CA ASN A 37 -6.90 11.54 5.19
C ASN A 37 -7.89 10.41 5.50
N VAL A 38 -8.47 10.44 6.71
CA VAL A 38 -9.49 9.52 7.18
C VAL A 38 -10.77 9.60 6.33
N LYS A 39 -11.11 10.77 5.78
CA LYS A 39 -12.27 10.94 4.89
C LYS A 39 -12.13 10.14 3.58
N GLU A 40 -10.93 10.10 3.01
CA GLU A 40 -10.64 9.34 1.79
C GLU A 40 -10.66 7.83 2.06
N LEU A 41 -10.31 7.42 3.29
CA LEU A 41 -10.45 6.04 3.73
C LEU A 41 -11.93 5.62 3.82
N GLU A 42 -12.82 6.50 4.29
CA GLU A 42 -14.26 6.25 4.32
C GLU A 42 -14.85 6.09 2.92
N GLU A 43 -14.40 6.88 1.94
CA GLU A 43 -14.82 6.75 0.54
C GLU A 43 -14.32 5.42 -0.08
N LEU A 44 -13.10 4.99 0.27
CA LEU A 44 -12.57 3.71 -0.16
C LEU A 44 -13.33 2.51 0.39
N LEU A 45 -13.89 2.62 1.61
CA LEU A 45 -14.67 1.53 2.22
C LEU A 45 -15.87 1.10 1.36
N LEU A 46 -16.41 2.00 0.53
CA LEU A 46 -17.50 1.69 -0.39
C LEU A 46 -17.02 0.90 -1.63
N CYS A 47 -15.73 1.00 -1.97
CA CYS A 47 -15.13 0.47 -3.20
C CYS A 47 -14.06 -0.61 -2.94
N ASN A 48 -14.07 -1.24 -1.77
CA ASN A 48 -13.08 -2.21 -1.27
C ASN A 48 -12.77 -3.39 -2.22
N GLY A 49 -13.67 -3.75 -3.13
CA GLY A 49 -13.45 -4.84 -4.09
C GLY A 49 -12.60 -4.47 -5.31
N SER A 50 -12.35 -3.18 -5.54
CA SER A 50 -11.67 -2.70 -6.76
C SER A 50 -10.43 -1.86 -6.47
N TYR A 51 -10.28 -1.33 -5.26
CA TYR A 51 -9.18 -0.43 -4.90
C TYR A 51 -8.39 -0.94 -3.70
N CYS A 52 -7.07 -0.75 -3.77
CA CYS A 52 -6.14 -1.01 -2.67
C CYS A 52 -5.61 0.35 -2.18
N ALA A 53 -5.66 0.56 -0.87
CA ALA A 53 -5.19 1.78 -0.24
C ALA A 53 -3.68 1.71 0.04
N ASP A 54 -2.93 2.68 -0.46
CA ASP A 54 -1.55 2.93 -0.03
C ASP A 54 -1.56 4.14 0.90
N LEU A 55 -1.05 3.94 2.11
CA LEU A 55 -0.88 5.00 3.10
C LEU A 55 0.49 5.66 2.91
N GLU A 56 0.52 6.98 2.98
CA GLU A 56 1.78 7.72 2.94
C GLU A 56 2.60 7.50 4.22
N MET A 57 3.92 7.42 4.08
CA MET A 57 4.86 7.04 5.15
C MET A 57 4.79 7.95 6.37
N GLU A 58 4.47 9.23 6.19
CA GLU A 58 4.32 10.21 7.27
C GLU A 58 3.17 9.83 8.22
N ILE A 59 2.01 9.50 7.65
CA ILE A 59 0.80 9.13 8.40
C ILE A 59 1.01 7.81 9.15
N PHE A 60 1.69 6.86 8.51
CA PHE A 60 2.01 5.57 9.14
C PHE A 60 2.98 5.75 10.32
N THR A 61 4.02 6.56 10.16
CA THR A 61 5.04 6.78 11.19
C THR A 61 4.45 7.45 12.42
N VAL A 62 3.69 8.53 12.25
CA VAL A 62 3.03 9.23 13.38
C VAL A 62 2.06 8.29 14.13
N ARG A 63 1.34 7.42 13.41
CA ARG A 63 0.45 6.43 14.03
C ARG A 63 1.21 5.27 14.69
N GLN A 64 2.31 4.78 14.14
CA GLN A 64 3.14 3.77 14.81
C GLN A 64 3.77 4.32 16.10
N HIS A 65 4.19 5.58 16.12
CA HIS A 65 4.68 6.25 17.33
C HIS A 65 3.61 6.34 18.43
N SER A 66 2.34 6.58 18.09
CA SER A 66 1.25 6.57 19.08
C SER A 66 0.88 5.17 19.57
N TRP A 67 0.94 4.15 18.69
CA TRP A 67 0.68 2.76 19.04
C TRP A 67 1.81 2.12 19.87
N SER A 68 3.06 2.49 19.62
CA SER A 68 4.22 2.04 20.44
C SER A 68 4.22 2.65 21.85
N SER A 69 3.61 3.83 22.01
CA SER A 69 3.44 4.50 23.31
C SER A 69 2.38 3.83 24.22
N THR A 70 1.55 2.94 23.66
CA THR A 70 0.50 2.19 24.38
C THR A 70 0.81 0.70 24.47
N SER A 71 2.10 0.35 24.58
CA SER A 71 2.47 -0.99 25.03
C SER A 71 2.05 -1.16 26.50
N PRO A 72 1.23 -2.17 26.85
CA PRO A 72 0.93 -2.45 28.24
C PRO A 72 2.26 -2.78 28.93
N THR A 73 2.63 -1.98 29.92
CA THR A 73 3.79 -2.28 30.76
C THR A 73 3.61 -3.69 31.32
N PRO A 74 4.63 -4.58 31.23
CA PRO A 74 4.53 -5.89 31.84
C PRO A 74 4.29 -5.69 33.33
N ILE A 75 3.13 -6.10 33.84
CA ILE A 75 2.86 -6.09 35.27
C ILE A 75 3.87 -7.06 35.90
N PRO A 76 4.81 -6.61 36.76
CA PRO A 76 5.76 -7.51 37.39
C PRO A 76 5.00 -8.33 38.44
N GLY A 77 4.57 -9.53 38.09
CA GLY A 77 3.88 -10.40 39.06
C GLY A 77 3.12 -11.62 38.55
N TYR A 78 2.99 -11.87 37.24
CA TYR A 78 2.32 -13.09 36.78
C TYR A 78 3.30 -14.26 36.60
N ALA A 79 3.47 -15.04 37.67
CA ALA A 79 4.20 -16.29 37.62
C ALA A 79 3.44 -17.33 36.77
N SER A 80 3.98 -17.67 35.60
CA SER A 80 3.45 -18.78 34.78
C SER A 80 3.69 -20.10 35.50
N LYS A 81 2.63 -20.75 35.99
CA LYS A 81 2.69 -22.14 36.45
C LYS A 81 2.98 -23.04 35.25
N LYS A 82 4.19 -23.61 35.21
CA LYS A 82 4.52 -24.70 34.28
C LYS A 82 3.65 -25.91 34.62
N ILE A 83 2.70 -26.22 33.74
CA ILE A 83 2.07 -27.54 33.69
C ILE A 83 3.02 -28.44 32.89
N ASN A 84 3.68 -29.36 33.58
CA ASN A 84 4.43 -30.43 32.94
C ASN A 84 3.45 -31.51 32.44
N ARG A 85 3.72 -32.03 31.25
CA ARG A 85 3.08 -33.22 30.68
C ARG A 85 3.47 -34.48 31.42
#